data_AF-A0A562WS39-F1
#
_entry.id   AF-A0A562WS39-F1
#
_cell.length_a   1.000
_cell.length_b   1.000
_cell.length_c   1.000
_cell.angle_alpha   90.00
_cell.angle_beta   90.00
_cell.angle_gamma   90.00
#
_symmetry.space_group_name_H-M   'P 1'
#
loop_
_entity.id
_entity.type
_entity.pdbx_description
1 polymer ?
#
loop_
_entity_poly.entity_id
_entity_poly.type
_entity_poly.pdbx_seq_one_letter_code
_entity_poly.pdbx_strand_id
1 'polypeptide(L)'
;METDDVAIASGLRALRRRRWFLWGVILIYVPAIWLSLALTGSDRKTGYLFCVWLVFVCIAVFRAAFARCPRCGNTFHMHGVIPMYLRQCLHCQLHVCADKRRKP
;
A
#
# COMPACT_ATOMS: atom_id res chain seq x y z
N MET A 1 0.99 -25.30 16.39
CA MET A 1 1.39 -25.09 14.98
C MET A 1 0.32 -24.33 14.18
N GLU A 2 -0.98 -24.57 14.40
CA GLU A 2 -2.07 -23.79 13.74
C GLU A 2 -2.15 -22.30 14.13
N THR A 3 -1.79 -21.93 15.36
CA THR A 3 -1.85 -20.54 15.84
C THR A 3 -0.93 -19.60 15.06
N ASP A 4 0.22 -20.11 14.63
CA ASP A 4 1.23 -19.31 13.92
C ASP A 4 0.81 -19.06 12.47
N ASP A 5 0.16 -20.05 11.83
CA ASP A 5 -0.36 -19.92 10.46
C ASP A 5 -1.51 -18.90 10.39
N VAL A 6 -2.42 -18.90 11.38
CA VAL A 6 -3.51 -17.91 11.49
C VAL A 6 -2.95 -16.50 11.72
N ALA A 7 -1.96 -16.35 12.60
CA ALA A 7 -1.30 -15.07 12.85
C ALA A 7 -0.60 -14.54 11.58
N ILE A 8 0.12 -15.39 10.86
CA ILE A 8 0.78 -15.03 9.60
C ILE A 8 -0.24 -14.62 8.53
N ALA A 9 -1.33 -15.38 8.37
CA ALA A 9 -2.38 -15.07 7.40
C ALA A 9 -3.05 -13.71 7.70
N SER A 10 -3.32 -13.42 8.97
CA SER A 10 -3.91 -12.13 9.40
C SER A 10 -2.99 -10.95 9.07
N GLY A 11 -1.69 -11.09 9.34
CA GLY A 11 -0.68 -10.08 9.02
C GLY A 11 -0.53 -9.85 7.51
N LEU A 12 -0.52 -10.93 6.71
CA LEU A 12 -0.49 -10.85 5.25
C LEU A 12 -1.76 -10.19 4.67
N ARG A 13 -2.93 -10.44 5.26
CA ARG A 13 -4.19 -9.77 4.88
C ARG A 13 -4.14 -8.26 5.18
N ALA A 14 -3.57 -7.86 6.32
CA ALA A 14 -3.34 -6.45 6.64
C ALA A 14 -2.39 -5.79 5.64
N LEU A 15 -1.32 -6.48 5.24
CA LEU A 15 -0.35 -6.00 4.25
C LEU A 15 -1.02 -5.76 2.89
N ARG A 16 -1.83 -6.73 2.42
CA ARG A 16 -2.61 -6.59 1.19
C ARG A 16 -3.60 -5.43 1.27
N ARG A 17 -4.27 -5.24 2.40
CA ARG A 17 -5.20 -4.11 2.60
C ARG A 17 -4.50 -2.77 2.48
N ARG A 18 -3.31 -2.62 3.06
CA ARG A 18 -2.50 -1.40 2.94
C ARG A 18 -2.07 -1.11 1.49
N ARG A 19 -1.67 -2.15 0.75
CA ARG A 19 -1.36 -2.04 -0.68
C ARG A 19 -2.58 -1.64 -1.50
N TRP A 20 -3.73 -2.28 -1.27
CA TRP A 20 -4.97 -1.93 -1.94
C TRP A 20 -5.43 -0.51 -1.61
N PHE A 21 -5.20 -0.05 -0.37
CA PHE A 21 -5.46 1.34 0.00
C PHE A 21 -4.59 2.32 -0.81
N LEU A 22 -3.29 2.05 -0.95
CA LEU A 22 -2.41 2.85 -1.81
C LEU A 22 -2.88 2.86 -3.26
N TRP A 23 -3.21 1.69 -3.82
CA TRP A 23 -3.78 1.61 -5.17
C TRP A 23 -5.11 2.37 -5.29
N GLY A 24 -5.99 2.30 -4.30
CA GLY A 24 -7.24 3.07 -4.28
C GLY A 24 -7.00 4.58 -4.28
N VAL A 25 -6.05 5.07 -3.47
CA VAL A 25 -5.66 6.48 -3.44
C VAL A 25 -5.03 6.91 -4.76
N ILE A 26 -4.23 6.07 -5.42
CA ILE A 26 -3.68 6.39 -6.74
C ILE A 26 -4.80 6.44 -7.79
N LEU A 27 -5.70 5.46 -7.79
CA LEU A 27 -6.80 5.38 -8.75
C LEU A 27 -7.80 6.53 -8.61
N ILE A 28 -8.01 7.07 -7.40
CA ILE A 28 -8.91 8.21 -7.19
C ILE A 28 -8.39 9.50 -7.86
N TYR A 29 -7.11 9.56 -8.21
CA TYR A 29 -6.53 10.71 -8.89
C TYR A 29 -7.14 10.94 -10.28
N VAL A 30 -7.37 9.85 -11.02
CA VAL A 30 -7.89 9.90 -12.39
C VAL A 30 -9.27 10.56 -12.45
N PRO A 31 -10.30 10.10 -11.69
CA PRO A 31 -11.59 10.77 -11.68
C PRO A 31 -11.52 12.15 -11.04
N ALA A 32 -10.61 12.39 -10.07
CA ALA A 32 -10.44 13.70 -9.46
C ALA A 32 -9.94 14.77 -10.46
N ILE A 33 -8.95 14.44 -11.29
CA ILE A 33 -8.50 15.33 -12.38
C ILE A 33 -9.62 15.52 -13.39
N TRP A 34 -10.23 14.43 -13.85
CA TRP A 34 -11.29 14.50 -14.86
C TRP A 34 -12.45 15.40 -14.40
N LEU A 35 -12.88 15.26 -13.15
CA LEU A 35 -13.91 16.09 -12.54
C LEU A 35 -13.45 17.54 -12.38
N SER A 36 -12.19 17.77 -12.00
CA SER A 36 -11.62 19.13 -11.89
C SER A 36 -11.63 19.88 -13.22
N LEU A 37 -11.23 19.18 -14.30
CA LEU A 37 -11.24 19.71 -15.66
C LEU A 37 -12.67 19.97 -16.14
N ALA A 38 -13.59 19.02 -15.91
CA ALA A 38 -14.98 19.13 -16.34
C ALA A 38 -15.74 20.27 -15.64
N LEU A 39 -15.49 20.50 -14.35
CA LEU A 39 -16.24 21.48 -13.56
C LEU A 39 -15.66 22.89 -13.58
N THR A 40 -14.33 23.03 -13.62
CA THR A 40 -13.72 24.31 -13.20
C THR A 40 -13.03 25.07 -14.31
N GLY A 41 -12.39 24.39 -15.27
CA GLY A 41 -11.55 25.03 -16.29
C GLY A 41 -10.46 25.97 -15.72
N SER A 42 -10.14 25.88 -14.43
CA SER A 42 -9.29 26.83 -13.70
C SER A 42 -8.14 26.11 -13.00
N ASP A 43 -6.92 26.50 -13.35
CA ASP A 43 -5.68 25.84 -12.91
C ASP A 43 -5.48 25.89 -11.39
N ARG A 44 -5.97 26.95 -10.73
CA ARG A 44 -5.82 27.15 -9.27
C ARG A 44 -6.57 26.10 -8.45
N LYS A 45 -7.79 25.74 -8.84
CA LYS A 45 -8.58 24.73 -8.09
C LYS A 45 -8.06 23.32 -8.34
N THR A 46 -7.60 23.04 -9.56
CA THR A 46 -6.90 21.78 -9.88
C THR A 46 -5.62 21.63 -9.04
N GLY A 47 -4.85 22.71 -8.86
CA GLY A 47 -3.67 22.71 -8.00
C GLY A 47 -3.98 22.38 -6.53
N TYR A 48 -5.07 22.93 -5.98
CA TYR A 48 -5.49 22.59 -4.62
C TYR A 48 -5.88 21.11 -4.47
N LEU A 49 -6.66 20.57 -5.42
CA LEU A 49 -7.01 19.16 -5.47
C LEU A 49 -5.78 18.25 -5.54
N PHE A 50 -4.78 18.65 -6.34
CA PHE A 50 -3.50 17.96 -6.42
C PHE A 50 -2.76 17.94 -5.07
N CYS A 51 -2.66 19.09 -4.38
CA CYS A 51 -2.02 19.15 -3.06
C CYS A 51 -2.71 18.23 -2.04
N VAL A 52 -4.04 18.26 -1.98
CA VAL A 52 -4.82 17.39 -1.08
C VAL A 52 -4.58 15.91 -1.42
N TRP A 53 -4.65 15.55 -2.68
CA TRP A 53 -4.39 14.20 -3.15
C TRP A 53 -2.97 13.73 -2.81
N LEU A 54 -1.97 14.60 -3.00
CA LEU A 54 -0.56 14.30 -2.73
C LEU A 54 -0.34 13.97 -1.25
N VAL A 55 -1.01 14.67 -0.33
CA VAL A 55 -0.99 14.33 1.11
C VAL A 55 -1.54 12.93 1.37
N PHE A 56 -2.67 12.55 0.74
CA PHE A 56 -3.22 11.20 0.87
C PHE A 56 -2.26 10.13 0.33
N VAL A 57 -1.60 10.40 -0.80
CA VAL A 57 -0.59 9.50 -1.37
C VAL A 57 0.58 9.33 -0.41
N CYS A 58 1.12 10.43 0.14
CA CYS A 58 2.19 10.37 1.12
C CYS A 58 1.80 9.49 2.32
N ILE A 59 0.62 9.71 2.91
CA ILE A 59 0.13 8.89 4.04
C ILE A 59 0.02 7.41 3.65
N ALA A 60 -0.51 7.11 2.46
CA ALA A 60 -0.64 5.74 1.98
C ALA A 60 0.73 5.07 1.76
N VAL A 61 1.69 5.79 1.18
CA VAL A 61 3.08 5.38 0.96
C VAL A 61 3.75 5.07 2.30
N PHE A 62 3.68 5.97 3.27
CA PHE A 62 4.24 5.74 4.61
C PHE A 62 3.61 4.50 5.28
N ARG A 63 2.28 4.38 5.25
CA ARG A 63 1.59 3.21 5.84
C ARG A 63 1.97 1.89 5.17
N ALA A 64 2.24 1.90 3.86
CA ALA A 64 2.66 0.74 3.10
C ALA A 64 4.14 0.42 3.33
N ALA A 65 5.04 1.41 3.28
CA ALA A 65 6.48 1.25 3.47
C ALA A 65 6.83 0.69 4.86
N PHE A 66 6.21 1.23 5.92
CA PHE A 66 6.43 0.81 7.31
C PHE A 66 5.57 -0.40 7.73
N ALA A 67 4.99 -1.14 6.78
CA ALA A 67 4.27 -2.36 7.08
C ALA A 67 5.25 -3.46 7.54
N ARG A 68 5.01 -4.03 8.73
CA ARG A 68 5.86 -5.10 9.29
C ARG A 68 5.50 -6.46 8.70
N CYS A 69 6.51 -7.28 8.48
CA CYS A 69 6.34 -8.69 8.11
C CYS A 69 5.86 -9.49 9.33
N PRO A 70 4.80 -10.31 9.22
CA PRO A 70 4.31 -11.10 10.35
C PRO A 70 5.23 -12.27 10.73
N ARG A 71 6.21 -12.63 9.87
CA ARG A 71 7.15 -13.73 10.13
C ARG A 71 8.45 -13.27 10.76
N CYS A 72 9.11 -12.25 10.19
CA CYS A 72 10.40 -11.77 10.70
C CYS A 72 10.31 -10.48 11.52
N GLY A 73 9.12 -9.87 11.65
CA GLY A 73 8.91 -8.62 12.39
C GLY A 73 9.47 -7.36 11.73
N ASN A 74 10.37 -7.50 10.75
CA ASN A 74 11.00 -6.36 10.08
C ASN A 74 10.08 -5.70 9.06
N THR A 75 10.43 -4.49 8.59
CA THR A 75 9.70 -3.80 7.52
C THR A 75 9.68 -4.63 6.23
N PHE A 76 8.48 -4.90 5.72
CA PHE A 76 8.30 -5.80 4.58
C PHE A 76 8.87 -5.21 3.28
N HIS A 77 8.68 -3.90 3.08
CA HIS A 77 9.05 -3.18 1.85
C HIS A 77 10.33 -2.32 1.99
N MET A 78 10.93 -2.22 3.18
CA MET A 78 12.13 -1.40 3.37
C MET A 78 13.36 -2.28 3.58
N HIS A 79 14.40 -2.03 2.79
CA HIS A 79 15.75 -2.56 2.96
C HIS A 79 16.73 -1.44 2.61
N GLY A 80 17.16 -0.69 3.62
CA GLY A 80 17.85 0.59 3.45
C GLY A 80 16.89 1.78 3.38
N VAL A 81 17.22 2.80 2.59
CA VAL A 81 16.52 4.09 2.56
C VAL A 81 15.31 4.09 1.62
N ILE A 82 15.31 3.24 0.58
CA ILE A 82 14.28 3.24 -0.47
C ILE A 82 13.28 2.11 -0.25
N PRO A 83 11.96 2.39 -0.21
CA PRO A 83 10.94 1.36 -0.18
C PRO A 83 10.87 0.62 -1.52
N MET A 84 11.17 -0.68 -1.52
CA MET A 84 10.90 -1.56 -2.65
C MET A 84 9.55 -2.27 -2.44
N TYR A 85 8.57 -1.91 -3.28
CA TYR A 85 7.23 -2.49 -3.26
C TYR A 85 7.17 -3.88 -3.93
N LEU A 86 8.09 -4.78 -3.59
CA LEU A 86 8.09 -6.17 -4.06
C LEU A 86 6.97 -7.00 -3.45
N ARG A 87 6.57 -8.08 -4.14
CA ARG A 87 5.55 -9.02 -3.64
C ARG A 87 6.09 -9.99 -2.57
N GLN A 88 7.37 -9.86 -2.21
CA GLN A 88 8.06 -10.66 -1.20
C GLN A 88 8.73 -9.74 -0.19
N CYS A 89 8.85 -10.21 1.06
CA CYS A 89 9.59 -9.52 2.10
C CYS A 89 11.08 -9.46 1.74
N LEU A 90 11.69 -8.28 1.83
CA LEU A 90 13.12 -8.09 1.50
C LEU A 90 14.08 -8.82 2.45
N HIS A 91 13.61 -9.25 3.62
CA HIS A 91 14.43 -9.89 4.65
C HIS A 91 14.27 -11.40 4.69
N CYS A 92 13.03 -11.90 4.65
CA CYS A 92 12.73 -13.33 4.77
C CYS A 92 12.11 -13.95 3.51
N GLN A 93 11.97 -13.19 2.42
CA GLN A 93 11.38 -13.61 1.14
C GLN A 93 9.95 -14.15 1.24
N LEU A 94 9.25 -13.89 2.36
CA LEU A 94 7.86 -14.29 2.53
C LEU A 94 6.98 -13.58 1.50
N HIS A 95 6.30 -14.37 0.67
CA HIS A 95 5.41 -13.84 -0.35
C HIS A 95 4.12 -13.28 0.26
N VAL A 96 3.62 -12.16 -0.27
CA VAL A 96 2.41 -11.45 0.22
C VAL A 96 1.11 -12.27 0.16
N CYS A 97 1.12 -13.32 -0.66
CA CYS A 97 0.05 -14.31 -0.82
C CYS A 97 0.46 -15.72 -0.38
N ALA A 98 1.49 -15.87 0.47
CA ALA A 98 1.94 -17.17 0.96
C ALA A 98 0.80 -17.93 1.68
N ASP A 99 -0.07 -17.20 2.40
CA ASP A 99 -1.26 -17.75 3.05
C ASP A 99 -2.28 -18.35 2.06
N LYS A 100 -2.39 -17.79 0.85
CA LYS A 100 -3.30 -18.29 -0.18
C LYS A 100 -2.73 -19.42 -1.03
N ARG A 101 -1.40 -19.55 -1.06
CA ARG A 101 -0.69 -20.58 -1.84
C ARG A 101 -0.49 -21.88 -1.07
N ARG A 102 -0.54 -21.84 0.26
CA ARG A 102 -0.84 -23.02 1.07
C ARG A 102 -2.35 -23.31 1.00
N LYS A 103 -2.83 -23.70 -0.17
CA LYS A 103 -4.08 -24.48 -0.24
C LYS A 103 -3.64 -25.95 -0.32
N PRO A 104 -4.21 -26.85 0.49
CA PRO A 104 -3.87 -28.27 0.48
C PRO A 104 -4.03 -28.89 -0.91
#